data_AF-A0KIP3-F1
#
_entry.id   AF-A0KIP3-F1
#
_cell.length_a   1.000
_cell.length_b   1.000
_cell.length_c   1.000
_cell.angle_alpha   90.00
_cell.angle_beta   90.00
_cell.angle_gamma   90.00
#
_symmetry.space_group_name_H-M   'P 1'
#
loop_
_entity.id
_entity.type
_entity.pdbx_description
1 polymer ?
#
loop_
_entity_poly.entity_id
_entity_poly.type
_entity_poly.pdbx_seq_one_letter_code
_entity_poly.pdbx_strand_id
1 'polypeptide(L)'
;MGAALLLQTLAAPLGAALLSWRWPRLGYLWGALALWLVGCLLGGAYGLPVKAWQWLPLTLLVPALAAQLADQRAALALFAALGALVWWQGLASVLASEPAIWLALLPAIAWLGWTGLRGDSREGLGFALGFIWLTLVIGIDGSLLIAQLAGALAAFAGFRALLGAFAGSQVAPAALGLALAFVQMLAWQYVEVPLLVLLPVWLLPLLEWTLRSKPWIQRWALLILLAGLGAGLSLWKVWPEASLY
;
A
#
# COMPACT_ATOMS: atom_id res chain seq x y z
N MET A 1 10.84 23.78 -5.03
CA MET A 1 9.61 23.41 -4.28
C MET A 1 9.49 21.91 -3.99
N GLY A 2 10.05 20.99 -4.79
CA GLY A 2 9.87 19.54 -4.61
C GLY A 2 10.44 18.92 -3.31
N ALA A 3 11.65 19.29 -2.88
CA ALA A 3 12.30 18.65 -1.72
C ALA A 3 11.63 18.95 -0.36
N ALA A 4 11.10 20.17 -0.18
CA ALA A 4 10.38 20.55 1.03
C ALA A 4 9.03 19.80 1.14
N LEU A 5 8.31 19.67 0.02
CA LEU A 5 7.09 18.88 -0.07
C LEU A 5 7.35 17.39 0.17
N LEU A 6 8.46 16.86 -0.34
CA LEU A 6 8.92 15.49 -0.07
C LEU A 6 9.23 15.28 1.42
N LEU A 7 9.98 16.19 2.05
CA LEU A 7 10.28 16.11 3.49
C LEU A 7 9.01 16.22 4.36
N GLN A 8 8.08 17.10 3.99
CA GLN A 8 6.80 17.26 4.68
C GLN A 8 5.92 16.00 4.57
N THR A 9 5.90 15.37 3.39
CA THR A 9 5.13 14.14 3.17
C THR A 9 5.77 12.89 3.79
N LEU A 10 7.09 12.90 4.03
CA LEU A 10 7.81 11.82 4.74
C LEU A 10 7.75 11.93 6.26
N ALA A 11 7.58 13.14 6.81
CA ALA A 11 7.54 13.37 8.26
C ALA A 11 6.40 12.60 8.94
N ALA A 12 5.22 12.54 8.31
CA ALA A 12 4.07 11.84 8.86
C ALA A 12 4.25 10.29 8.88
N PRO A 13 4.67 9.62 7.79
CA PRO A 13 5.05 8.21 7.80
C PRO A 13 6.15 7.87 8.82
N LEU A 14 7.17 8.72 8.95
CA LEU A 14 8.23 8.54 9.95
C LEU A 14 7.67 8.64 11.37
N GLY A 15 6.86 9.66 11.66
CA GLY A 15 6.18 9.82 12.94
C GLY A 15 5.30 8.60 13.28
N ALA A 16 4.52 8.11 12.31
CA ALA A 16 3.71 6.90 12.50
C ALA A 16 4.57 5.67 12.81
N ALA A 17 5.72 5.50 12.16
CA ALA A 17 6.64 4.41 12.45
C ALA A 17 7.24 4.53 13.87
N LEU A 18 7.66 5.73 14.28
CA LEU A 18 8.17 5.97 15.64
C LEU A 18 7.10 5.70 16.72
N LEU A 19 5.87 6.16 16.50
CA LEU A 19 4.75 5.85 17.40
C LEU A 19 4.43 4.35 17.41
N SER A 20 4.56 3.67 16.25
CA SER A 20 4.41 2.21 16.14
C SER A 20 5.48 1.47 16.93
N TRP A 21 6.68 2.03 17.12
CA TRP A 21 7.70 1.40 17.95
C TRP A 21 7.26 1.36 19.42
N ARG A 22 6.71 2.47 19.94
CA ARG A 22 6.19 2.52 21.32
C ARG A 22 4.89 1.75 21.50
N TRP A 23 4.03 1.74 20.49
CA TRP A 23 2.72 1.08 20.47
C TRP A 23 2.50 0.22 19.22
N PRO A 24 3.14 -0.96 19.12
CA PRO A 24 3.10 -1.80 17.91
C PRO A 24 1.71 -2.21 17.45
N ARG A 25 0.81 -2.46 18.41
CA ARG A 25 -0.60 -2.84 18.15
C ARG A 25 -1.41 -1.75 17.44
N LEU A 26 -1.01 -0.49 17.60
CA LEU A 26 -1.68 0.66 16.99
C LEU A 26 -1.01 1.11 15.69
N GLY A 27 -0.03 0.35 15.18
CA GLY A 27 0.80 0.83 14.08
C GLY A 27 0.02 1.21 12.81
N TYR A 28 -1.01 0.45 12.45
CA TYR A 28 -1.86 0.77 11.29
C TYR A 28 -2.84 1.90 11.54
N LEU A 29 -3.24 2.15 12.80
CA LEU A 29 -3.97 3.37 13.18
C LEU A 29 -3.07 4.60 12.95
N TRP A 30 -1.82 4.55 13.42
CA TRP A 30 -0.86 5.62 13.19
C TRP A 30 -0.56 5.81 11.70
N GLY A 31 -0.45 4.73 10.94
CA GLY A 31 -0.31 4.78 9.49
C GLY A 31 -1.50 5.43 8.78
N ALA A 32 -2.73 5.09 9.19
CA ALA A 32 -3.95 5.72 8.67
C ALA A 32 -3.96 7.23 8.95
N LEU A 33 -3.64 7.62 10.19
CA LEU A 33 -3.54 9.03 10.57
C LEU A 33 -2.44 9.76 9.78
N ALA A 34 -1.28 9.13 9.59
CA ALA A 34 -0.20 9.70 8.78
C ALA A 34 -0.63 9.91 7.33
N LEU A 35 -1.29 8.94 6.69
CA LEU A 35 -1.81 9.11 5.33
C LEU A 35 -2.89 10.17 5.24
N TRP A 36 -3.76 10.27 6.24
CA TRP A 36 -4.76 11.33 6.29
C TRP A 36 -4.07 12.70 6.41
N LEU A 37 -3.08 12.85 7.28
CA LEU A 37 -2.28 14.09 7.41
C LEU A 37 -1.57 14.45 6.09
N VAL A 38 -0.94 13.48 5.42
CA VAL A 38 -0.34 13.69 4.09
C VAL A 38 -1.42 14.14 3.09
N GLY A 39 -2.57 13.49 3.08
CA GLY A 39 -3.71 13.88 2.26
C GLY A 39 -4.20 15.30 2.52
N CYS A 40 -4.28 15.71 3.79
CA CYS A 40 -4.65 17.06 4.20
C CYS A 40 -3.62 18.11 3.77
N LEU A 41 -2.33 17.78 3.85
CA LEU A 41 -1.25 18.65 3.40
C LEU A 41 -1.27 18.84 1.87
N LEU A 42 -1.61 17.81 1.12
CA LEU A 42 -1.58 17.83 -0.36
C LEU A 42 -2.87 18.34 -0.99
N GLY A 43 -4.03 18.08 -0.37
CA GLY A 43 -5.34 18.33 -0.96
C GLY A 43 -6.29 19.18 -0.11
N GLY A 44 -5.82 19.73 1.01
CA GLY A 44 -6.64 20.46 1.98
C GLY A 44 -7.30 19.54 3.00
N ALA A 45 -7.61 20.08 4.18
CA ALA A 45 -8.23 19.32 5.27
C ALA A 45 -9.62 18.80 4.88
N TYR A 46 -9.89 17.53 5.19
CA TYR A 46 -11.20 16.90 4.95
C TYR A 46 -11.61 16.03 6.13
N GLY A 47 -12.88 16.15 6.54
CA GLY A 47 -13.49 15.28 7.54
C GLY A 47 -14.14 14.04 6.92
N LEU A 48 -14.89 14.23 5.83
CA LEU A 48 -15.49 13.14 5.05
C LEU A 48 -14.82 13.04 3.68
N PRO A 49 -14.47 11.83 3.21
CA PRO A 49 -13.94 11.64 1.87
C PRO A 49 -14.97 11.99 0.78
N VAL A 50 -14.55 12.80 -0.19
CA VAL A 50 -15.32 13.20 -1.38
C VAL A 50 -14.61 12.73 -2.66
N LYS A 51 -13.29 12.64 -2.64
CA LYS A 51 -12.46 12.14 -3.76
C LYS A 51 -12.00 10.72 -3.47
N ALA A 52 -11.85 9.88 -4.50
CA ALA A 52 -11.43 8.49 -4.35
C ALA A 52 -10.16 8.31 -3.50
N TRP A 53 -9.13 9.13 -3.73
CA TRP A 53 -7.87 9.05 -2.98
C TRP A 53 -8.02 9.39 -1.49
N GLN A 54 -9.05 10.14 -1.08
CA GLN A 54 -9.31 10.46 0.33
C GLN A 54 -9.80 9.26 1.13
N TRP A 55 -10.19 8.18 0.47
CA TRP A 55 -10.54 6.90 1.10
C TRP A 55 -9.30 6.07 1.45
N LEU A 56 -8.12 6.41 0.91
CA LEU A 56 -6.88 5.67 1.12
C LEU A 56 -6.51 5.47 2.61
N PRO A 57 -6.63 6.45 3.52
CA PRO A 57 -6.38 6.23 4.95
C PRO A 57 -7.21 5.10 5.56
N LEU A 58 -8.46 4.93 5.10
CA LEU A 58 -9.34 3.88 5.61
C LEU A 58 -8.87 2.49 5.22
N THR A 59 -8.09 2.36 4.13
CA THR A 59 -7.49 1.07 3.75
C THR A 59 -6.50 0.53 4.79
N LEU A 60 -5.94 1.41 5.65
CA LEU A 60 -5.11 1.03 6.80
C LEU A 60 -5.92 0.94 8.10
N LEU A 61 -7.03 1.68 8.21
CA LEU A 61 -7.91 1.60 9.38
C LEU A 61 -8.68 0.27 9.43
N VAL A 62 -9.18 -0.21 8.29
CA VAL A 62 -9.90 -1.48 8.16
C VAL A 62 -9.13 -2.65 8.80
N PRO A 63 -7.87 -2.93 8.41
CA PRO A 63 -7.11 -3.99 9.05
C PRO A 63 -6.76 -3.69 10.51
N ALA A 64 -6.60 -2.41 10.91
CA ALA A 64 -6.39 -2.05 12.32
C ALA A 64 -7.57 -2.42 13.22
N LEU A 65 -8.80 -2.29 12.70
CA LEU A 65 -10.03 -2.69 13.37
C LEU A 65 -10.20 -4.22 13.36
N ALA A 66 -10.00 -4.86 12.20
CA ALA A 66 -10.10 -6.31 12.07
C ALA A 66 -9.12 -7.05 12.99
N ALA A 67 -7.91 -6.52 13.17
CA ALA A 67 -6.88 -7.10 14.04
C ALA A 67 -7.22 -7.07 15.54
N GLN A 68 -8.29 -6.38 15.98
CA GLN A 68 -8.74 -6.40 17.37
C GLN A 68 -9.55 -7.66 17.71
N LEU A 69 -10.02 -8.40 16.70
CA LEU A 69 -10.82 -9.59 16.89
C LEU A 69 -9.94 -10.81 17.13
N ALA A 70 -10.25 -11.58 18.18
CA ALA A 70 -9.54 -12.82 18.49
C ALA A 70 -9.90 -13.98 17.53
N ASP A 71 -11.13 -14.00 17.01
CA ASP A 71 -11.57 -14.98 16.02
C ASP A 71 -11.14 -14.55 14.61
N GLN A 72 -10.32 -15.37 13.97
CA GLN A 72 -9.82 -15.15 12.63
C GLN A 72 -10.94 -15.08 11.58
N ARG A 73 -12.01 -15.86 11.73
CA ARG A 73 -13.14 -15.82 10.77
C ARG A 73 -13.87 -14.50 10.87
N ALA A 74 -14.14 -14.04 12.10
CA ALA A 74 -14.74 -12.74 12.35
C ALA A 74 -13.84 -11.60 11.86
N ALA A 75 -12.52 -11.68 12.07
CA ALA A 75 -11.55 -10.71 11.56
C ALA A 75 -11.57 -10.62 10.03
N LEU A 76 -11.56 -11.76 9.34
CA LEU A 76 -11.61 -11.82 7.88
C LEU A 76 -12.94 -11.29 7.33
N ALA A 77 -14.06 -11.66 7.96
CA ALA A 77 -15.39 -11.18 7.58
C ALA A 77 -15.49 -9.66 7.75
N LEU A 78 -15.01 -9.12 8.87
CA LEU A 78 -15.01 -7.68 9.12
C LEU A 78 -14.11 -6.95 8.12
N PHE A 79 -12.92 -7.48 7.85
CA PHE A 79 -12.02 -6.92 6.84
C PHE A 79 -12.65 -6.91 5.45
N ALA A 80 -13.28 -8.01 5.03
CA ALA A 80 -13.94 -8.11 3.74
C ALA A 80 -15.12 -7.13 3.64
N ALA A 81 -15.95 -7.05 4.70
CA ALA A 81 -17.10 -6.15 4.73
C ALA A 81 -16.68 -4.68 4.69
N LEU A 82 -15.78 -4.24 5.58
CA LEU A 82 -15.32 -2.86 5.60
C LEU A 82 -14.46 -2.51 4.39
N GLY A 83 -13.64 -3.46 3.91
CA GLY A 83 -12.86 -3.32 2.69
C GLY A 83 -13.76 -3.13 1.47
N ALA A 84 -14.85 -3.91 1.36
CA ALA A 84 -15.86 -3.74 0.33
C ALA A 84 -16.59 -2.40 0.43
N LEU A 85 -16.87 -1.90 1.64
CA LEU A 85 -17.44 -0.56 1.82
C LEU A 85 -16.49 0.53 1.35
N VAL A 86 -15.21 0.47 1.72
CA VAL A 86 -14.19 1.40 1.23
C VAL A 86 -14.07 1.33 -0.30
N TRP A 87 -14.11 0.10 -0.86
CA TRP A 87 -14.08 -0.14 -2.29
C TRP A 87 -15.27 0.47 -3.02
N TRP A 88 -16.47 0.19 -2.51
CA TRP A 88 -17.73 0.72 -3.03
C TRP A 88 -17.68 2.24 -3.07
N GLN A 89 -17.38 2.87 -1.93
CA GLN A 89 -17.47 4.32 -1.79
C GLN A 89 -16.31 5.04 -2.50
N GLY A 90 -15.11 4.46 -2.44
CA GLY A 90 -13.92 5.03 -3.06
C GLY A 90 -13.90 4.93 -4.58
N LEU A 91 -14.53 3.91 -5.15
CA LEU A 91 -14.54 3.63 -6.60
C LEU A 91 -15.95 3.64 -7.20
N ALA A 92 -16.93 4.22 -6.50
CA ALA A 92 -18.35 4.22 -6.88
C ALA A 92 -18.59 4.68 -8.33
N SER A 93 -17.86 5.72 -8.76
CA SER A 93 -17.99 6.32 -10.09
C SER A 93 -17.60 5.37 -11.23
N VAL A 94 -16.82 4.34 -10.92
CA VAL A 94 -16.28 3.39 -11.90
C VAL A 94 -16.99 2.04 -11.81
N LEU A 95 -17.41 1.63 -10.61
CA LEU A 95 -18.05 0.33 -10.38
C LEU A 95 -19.33 0.14 -11.21
N ALA A 96 -20.01 1.22 -11.60
CA ALA A 96 -21.20 1.16 -12.46
C ALA A 96 -20.87 0.74 -13.90
N SER A 97 -19.71 1.17 -14.44
CA SER A 97 -19.28 0.86 -15.80
C SER A 97 -18.41 -0.39 -15.86
N GLU A 98 -17.62 -0.67 -14.83
CA GLU A 98 -16.64 -1.75 -14.78
C GLU A 98 -16.80 -2.60 -13.52
N PRO A 99 -17.84 -3.45 -13.44
CA PRO A 99 -18.13 -4.24 -12.25
C PRO A 99 -17.03 -5.27 -11.93
N ALA A 100 -16.21 -5.65 -12.92
CA ALA A 100 -15.09 -6.57 -12.74
C ALA A 100 -14.02 -6.04 -11.76
N ILE A 101 -14.00 -4.74 -11.47
CA ILE A 101 -13.08 -4.12 -10.50
C ILE A 101 -13.24 -4.68 -9.09
N TRP A 102 -14.40 -5.24 -8.74
CA TRP A 102 -14.58 -5.99 -7.50
C TRP A 102 -13.57 -7.14 -7.36
N LEU A 103 -13.12 -7.74 -8.46
CA LEU A 103 -12.13 -8.81 -8.44
C LEU A 103 -10.76 -8.33 -7.94
N ALA A 104 -10.43 -7.05 -8.09
CA ALA A 104 -9.17 -6.49 -7.60
C ALA A 104 -9.13 -6.35 -6.06
N LEU A 105 -10.26 -6.51 -5.36
CA LEU A 105 -10.28 -6.64 -3.90
C LEU A 105 -9.87 -8.05 -3.43
N LEU A 106 -10.09 -9.08 -4.26
CA LEU A 106 -9.84 -10.49 -3.90
C LEU A 106 -8.39 -10.77 -3.51
N PRO A 107 -7.35 -10.24 -4.18
CA PRO A 107 -5.96 -10.41 -3.75
C PRO A 107 -5.73 -9.96 -2.30
N ALA A 108 -6.31 -8.83 -1.88
CA ALA A 108 -6.15 -8.34 -0.51
C ALA A 108 -6.83 -9.25 0.52
N ILE A 109 -8.05 -9.73 0.23
CA ILE A 109 -8.79 -10.66 1.09
C ILE A 109 -8.05 -12.00 1.19
N ALA A 110 -7.65 -12.56 0.03
CA ALA A 110 -6.93 -13.82 -0.04
C ALA A 110 -5.58 -13.72 0.70
N TRP A 111 -4.87 -12.61 0.54
CA TRP A 111 -3.62 -12.34 1.23
C TRP A 111 -3.78 -12.31 2.75
N LEU A 112 -4.79 -11.59 3.27
CA LEU A 112 -5.06 -11.55 4.71
C LEU A 112 -5.46 -12.92 5.26
N GLY A 113 -6.35 -13.64 4.56
CA GLY A 113 -6.75 -14.98 4.96
C GLY A 113 -5.56 -15.95 5.00
N TRP A 114 -4.74 -15.94 3.95
CA TRP A 114 -3.56 -16.80 3.82
C TRP A 114 -2.52 -16.55 4.92
N THR A 115 -2.19 -15.29 5.16
CA THR A 115 -1.19 -14.89 6.17
C THR A 115 -1.70 -15.15 7.59
N GLY A 116 -2.98 -14.88 7.87
CA GLY A 116 -3.60 -15.18 9.16
C GLY A 116 -3.56 -16.67 9.53
N LEU A 117 -3.71 -17.58 8.55
CA LEU A 117 -3.67 -19.03 8.80
C LEU A 117 -2.25 -19.56 9.05
N ARG A 118 -1.22 -18.88 8.55
CA ARG A 118 0.17 -19.38 8.53
C ARG A 118 1.12 -18.57 9.39
N GLY A 119 0.60 -17.63 10.17
CA GLY A 119 1.34 -16.64 10.94
C GLY A 119 1.91 -15.53 10.05
N ASP A 120 1.82 -14.29 10.50
CA ASP A 120 2.31 -13.14 9.74
C ASP A 120 3.80 -13.25 9.40
N SER A 121 4.17 -12.74 8.21
CA SER A 121 5.56 -12.48 7.88
C SER A 121 6.04 -11.31 8.73
N ARG A 122 7.18 -11.43 9.41
CA ARG A 122 7.73 -10.31 10.20
C ARG A 122 8.21 -9.13 9.34
N GLU A 123 8.12 -9.23 8.02
CA GLU A 123 8.82 -8.34 7.09
C GLU A 123 7.88 -7.82 6.01
N GLY A 124 7.99 -6.51 5.74
CA GLY A 124 7.14 -5.76 4.82
C GLY A 124 7.90 -5.02 3.72
N LEU A 125 9.11 -5.46 3.38
CA LEU A 125 9.93 -4.87 2.32
C LEU A 125 9.28 -5.07 0.95
N GLY A 126 8.60 -6.20 0.72
CA GLY A 126 7.88 -6.48 -0.52
C GLY A 126 6.76 -5.46 -0.76
N PHE A 127 6.02 -5.09 0.29
CA PHE A 127 5.05 -3.99 0.20
C PHE A 127 5.71 -2.63 0.00
N ALA A 128 6.80 -2.33 0.71
CA ALA A 128 7.52 -1.07 0.54
C ALA A 128 7.99 -0.88 -0.90
N LEU A 129 8.66 -1.90 -1.46
CA LEU A 129 9.11 -1.91 -2.85
C LEU A 129 7.95 -1.90 -3.83
N GLY A 130 6.83 -2.54 -3.50
CA GLY A 130 5.64 -2.54 -4.34
C GLY A 130 5.00 -1.15 -4.44
N PHE A 131 4.91 -0.43 -3.33
CA PHE A 131 4.48 0.95 -3.33
C PHE A 131 5.49 1.88 -4.02
N ILE A 132 6.80 1.64 -3.90
CA ILE A 132 7.82 2.39 -4.67
C ILE A 132 7.61 2.18 -6.17
N TRP A 133 7.43 0.93 -6.61
CA TRP A 133 7.14 0.62 -8.01
C TRP A 133 5.90 1.38 -8.49
N LEU A 134 4.77 1.28 -7.77
CA LEU A 134 3.56 2.03 -8.13
C LEU A 134 3.81 3.54 -8.16
N THR A 135 4.53 4.09 -7.19
CA THR A 135 4.87 5.51 -7.13
C THR A 135 5.60 5.98 -8.39
N LEU A 136 6.58 5.20 -8.86
CA LEU A 136 7.36 5.52 -10.06
C LEU A 136 6.49 5.51 -11.32
N VAL A 137 5.66 4.48 -11.48
CA VAL A 137 4.76 4.33 -12.64
C VAL A 137 3.72 5.45 -12.66
N ILE A 138 3.04 5.69 -11.53
CA ILE A 138 2.00 6.72 -11.38
C ILE A 138 2.59 8.13 -11.54
N GLY A 139 3.81 8.35 -11.03
CA GLY A 139 4.46 9.65 -11.06
C GLY A 139 4.85 10.07 -12.47
N ILE A 140 5.29 9.13 -13.31
CA ILE A 140 5.63 9.40 -14.71
C ILE A 140 4.37 9.61 -15.55
N ASP A 141 3.31 8.86 -15.26
CA ASP A 141 2.10 8.83 -16.11
C ASP A 141 1.05 9.89 -15.71
N GLY A 142 1.31 10.71 -14.67
CA GLY A 142 0.71 12.05 -14.57
C GLY A 142 0.01 12.44 -13.26
N SER A 143 -0.07 11.58 -12.25
CA SER A 143 -0.69 11.95 -10.96
C SER A 143 0.33 12.08 -9.82
N LEU A 144 0.88 13.30 -9.66
CA LEU A 144 1.82 13.60 -8.58
C LEU A 144 1.24 13.33 -7.19
N LEU A 145 -0.06 13.63 -6.97
CA LEU A 145 -0.72 13.43 -5.68
C LEU A 145 -0.83 11.94 -5.32
N ILE A 146 -1.27 11.10 -6.25
CA ILE A 146 -1.39 9.66 -6.00
C ILE A 146 0.01 9.05 -5.84
N ALA A 147 0.99 9.49 -6.63
CA ALA A 147 2.38 9.07 -6.48
C ALA A 147 2.93 9.44 -5.09
N GLN A 148 2.67 10.63 -4.57
CA GLN A 148 3.11 11.04 -3.23
C GLN A 148 2.44 10.22 -2.12
N LEU A 149 1.15 9.88 -2.26
CA LEU A 149 0.44 9.02 -1.31
C LEU A 149 0.98 7.57 -1.35
N ALA A 150 1.26 7.04 -2.54
CA ALA A 150 1.92 5.76 -2.71
C ALA A 150 3.35 5.79 -2.11
N GLY A 151 4.09 6.88 -2.28
CA GLY A 151 5.40 7.09 -1.68
C GLY A 151 5.35 7.16 -0.15
N ALA A 152 4.31 7.78 0.41
CA ALA A 152 4.09 7.80 1.85
C ALA A 152 3.78 6.40 2.40
N LEU A 153 2.99 5.60 1.67
CA LEU A 153 2.76 4.19 1.96
C LEU A 153 4.05 3.37 1.88
N ALA A 154 4.88 3.59 0.87
CA ALA A 154 6.19 2.96 0.74
C ALA A 154 7.09 3.27 1.92
N ALA A 155 7.20 4.54 2.31
CA ALA A 155 8.00 4.97 3.45
C ALA A 155 7.49 4.32 4.75
N PHE A 156 6.17 4.34 4.98
CA PHE A 156 5.56 3.70 6.14
C PHE A 156 5.84 2.19 6.18
N ALA A 157 5.63 1.48 5.07
CA ALA A 157 5.92 0.05 4.96
C ALA A 157 7.41 -0.25 5.18
N GLY A 158 8.30 0.56 4.60
CA GLY A 158 9.75 0.43 4.73
C GLY A 158 10.23 0.65 6.16
N PHE A 159 9.78 1.70 6.82
CA PHE A 159 10.11 1.93 8.24
C PHE A 159 9.60 0.80 9.14
N ARG A 160 8.40 0.27 8.87
CA ARG A 160 7.92 -0.92 9.59
C ARG A 160 8.80 -2.14 9.33
N ALA A 161 9.21 -2.38 8.09
CA ALA A 161 10.13 -3.47 7.77
C ALA A 161 11.48 -3.31 8.51
N LEU A 162 12.03 -2.09 8.58
CA LEU A 162 13.25 -1.78 9.33
C LEU A 162 13.08 -2.01 10.84
N LEU A 163 11.94 -1.59 11.42
CA LEU A 163 11.61 -1.87 12.82
C LEU A 163 11.47 -3.38 13.09
N GLY A 164 10.91 -4.14 12.15
CA GLY A 164 10.85 -5.60 12.25
C GLY A 164 12.24 -6.24 12.22
N ALA A 165 13.08 -5.81 11.28
CA ALA A 165 14.41 -6.35 11.06
C ALA A 165 15.41 -6.01 12.17
N PHE A 166 15.45 -4.74 12.61
CA PHE A 166 16.48 -4.25 13.55
C PHE A 166 16.03 -4.18 15.00
N ALA A 167 14.75 -3.93 15.27
CA ALA A 167 14.22 -3.83 16.64
C ALA A 167 13.46 -5.07 17.10
N GLY A 168 13.36 -6.11 16.26
CA GLY A 168 12.67 -7.37 16.59
C GLY A 168 11.16 -7.21 16.81
N SER A 169 10.58 -6.10 16.37
CA SER A 169 9.15 -5.84 16.55
C SER A 169 8.30 -6.78 15.69
N GLN A 170 7.13 -7.19 16.18
CA GLN A 170 6.18 -7.95 15.38
C GLN A 170 5.44 -6.99 14.44
N VAL A 171 5.60 -7.22 13.14
CA VAL A 171 4.97 -6.45 12.07
C VAL A 171 4.01 -7.39 11.34
N ALA A 172 2.80 -6.91 11.06
CA ALA A 172 1.73 -7.63 10.36
C ALA A 172 1.51 -7.05 8.95
N PRO A 173 2.45 -7.24 8.01
CA PRO A 173 2.42 -6.62 6.67
C PRO A 173 1.19 -7.02 5.85
N ALA A 174 0.48 -8.09 6.23
CA ALA A 174 -0.81 -8.45 5.67
C ALA A 174 -1.80 -7.29 5.57
N ALA A 175 -1.78 -6.39 6.55
CA ALA A 175 -2.62 -5.21 6.60
C ALA A 175 -2.36 -4.20 5.46
N LEU A 176 -1.24 -4.27 4.74
CA LEU A 176 -0.95 -3.40 3.60
C LEU A 176 -1.61 -3.86 2.30
N GLY A 177 -2.18 -5.07 2.26
CA GLY A 177 -2.79 -5.64 1.06
C GLY A 177 -3.95 -4.80 0.51
N LEU A 178 -4.82 -4.28 1.39
CA LEU A 178 -5.94 -3.44 0.97
C LEU A 178 -5.47 -2.11 0.39
N ALA A 179 -4.47 -1.49 1.03
CA ALA A 179 -3.86 -0.26 0.52
C ALA A 179 -3.20 -0.48 -0.84
N LEU A 180 -2.50 -1.60 -1.04
CA LEU A 180 -1.88 -1.96 -2.31
C LEU A 180 -2.91 -2.11 -3.43
N ALA A 181 -3.97 -2.90 -3.19
CA ALA A 181 -5.07 -3.08 -4.13
C ALA A 181 -5.73 -1.74 -4.49
N PHE A 182 -5.98 -0.90 -3.48
CA PHE A 182 -6.66 0.38 -3.68
C PHE A 182 -5.80 1.38 -4.46
N VAL A 183 -4.50 1.48 -4.18
CA VAL A 183 -3.58 2.33 -4.97
C VAL A 183 -3.50 1.87 -6.43
N GLN A 184 -3.50 0.56 -6.69
CA GLN A 184 -3.57 0.04 -8.07
C GLN A 184 -4.84 0.50 -8.77
N MET A 185 -5.99 0.47 -8.10
CA MET A 185 -7.24 0.95 -8.72
C MET A 185 -7.26 2.46 -8.90
N LEU A 186 -6.70 3.22 -7.97
CA LEU A 186 -6.54 4.66 -8.16
C LEU A 186 -5.64 4.98 -9.36
N ALA A 187 -4.55 4.23 -9.54
CA ALA A 187 -3.68 4.36 -10.71
C ALA A 187 -4.42 4.03 -12.01
N TRP A 188 -5.14 2.91 -12.03
CA TRP A 188 -5.93 2.51 -13.19
C TRP A 188 -7.05 3.51 -13.51
N GLN A 189 -7.73 4.08 -12.51
CA GLN A 189 -8.84 5.02 -12.70
C GLN A 189 -8.37 6.42 -13.12
N TYR A 190 -7.33 6.96 -12.48
CA TYR A 190 -6.96 8.38 -12.62
C TYR A 190 -5.76 8.61 -13.53
N VAL A 191 -4.99 7.57 -13.78
CA VAL A 191 -3.77 7.63 -14.59
C VAL A 191 -3.90 6.70 -15.81
N GLU A 192 -5.01 5.95 -15.91
CA GLU A 192 -5.33 5.06 -17.04
C GLU A 192 -4.26 3.98 -17.31
N VAL A 193 -3.39 3.71 -16.32
CA VAL A 193 -2.36 2.68 -16.43
C VAL A 193 -3.01 1.30 -16.53
N PRO A 194 -2.69 0.48 -17.56
CA PRO A 194 -3.27 -0.85 -17.71
C PRO A 194 -2.98 -1.77 -16.52
N LEU A 195 -3.97 -2.55 -16.09
CA LEU A 195 -3.81 -3.51 -14.97
C LEU A 195 -2.68 -4.52 -15.20
N LEU A 196 -2.41 -4.91 -16.45
CA LEU A 196 -1.28 -5.77 -16.81
C LEU A 196 0.09 -5.18 -16.40
N VAL A 197 0.18 -3.87 -16.26
CA VAL A 197 1.38 -3.14 -15.79
C VAL A 197 1.40 -3.05 -14.26
N LEU A 198 0.23 -2.91 -13.62
CA LEU A 198 0.10 -2.69 -12.17
C LEU A 198 0.07 -3.98 -11.34
N LEU A 199 -0.61 -5.02 -11.82
CA LEU A 199 -0.80 -6.30 -11.11
C LEU A 199 0.51 -7.01 -10.76
N PRO A 200 1.57 -7.00 -11.58
CA PRO A 200 2.85 -7.63 -11.25
C PRO A 200 3.48 -7.15 -9.94
N VAL A 201 3.08 -5.98 -9.41
CA VAL A 201 3.54 -5.50 -8.11
C VAL A 201 3.26 -6.49 -6.97
N TRP A 202 2.19 -7.29 -7.06
CA TRP A 202 1.87 -8.34 -6.08
C TRP A 202 2.94 -9.45 -6.01
N LEU A 203 3.79 -9.59 -7.02
CA LEU A 203 4.90 -10.55 -6.99
C LEU A 203 5.89 -10.24 -5.86
N LEU A 204 6.01 -8.99 -5.44
CA LEU A 204 6.93 -8.60 -4.36
C LEU A 204 6.50 -9.13 -2.98
N PRO A 205 5.29 -8.85 -2.45
CA PRO A 205 4.85 -9.47 -1.21
C PRO A 205 4.78 -11.00 -1.30
N LEU A 206 4.38 -11.56 -2.45
CA LEU A 206 4.40 -13.01 -2.67
C LEU A 206 5.81 -13.60 -2.57
N LEU A 207 6.80 -12.96 -3.21
CA LEU A 207 8.20 -13.38 -3.17
C LEU A 207 8.78 -13.22 -1.77
N GLU A 208 8.49 -12.12 -1.07
CA GLU A 208 8.95 -11.92 0.31
C GLU A 208 8.46 -13.05 1.22
N TRP A 209 7.21 -13.45 1.04
CA TRP A 209 6.62 -14.56 1.77
C TRP A 209 7.27 -15.92 1.45
N THR A 210 7.53 -16.22 0.17
CA THR A 210 8.17 -17.49 -0.20
C THR A 210 9.62 -17.56 0.29
N LEU A 211 10.30 -16.42 0.36
CA LEU A 211 11.68 -16.30 0.83
C LEU A 211 11.80 -16.12 2.34
N ARG A 212 10.72 -16.21 3.11
CA ARG A 212 10.72 -15.92 4.57
C ARG A 212 11.66 -16.81 5.41
N SER A 213 12.04 -17.99 4.90
CA SER A 213 13.00 -18.89 5.56
C SER A 213 14.45 -18.67 5.14
N LYS A 214 14.70 -17.76 4.19
CA LYS A 214 16.03 -17.46 3.67
C LYS A 214 16.71 -16.35 4.48
N PRO A 215 18.06 -16.27 4.45
CA PRO A 215 18.78 -15.16 5.05
C PRO A 215 18.31 -13.81 4.51
N TRP A 216 18.27 -12.80 5.39
CA TRP A 216 17.70 -11.48 5.06
C TRP A 216 18.37 -10.83 3.85
N ILE A 217 19.70 -10.91 3.72
CA ILE A 217 20.46 -10.35 2.59
C ILE A 217 19.99 -10.96 1.26
N GLN A 218 19.90 -12.29 1.18
CA GLN A 218 19.48 -12.98 -0.05
C GLN A 218 18.06 -12.61 -0.45
N ARG A 219 17.16 -12.57 0.53
CA ARG A 219 15.77 -12.18 0.31
C ARG A 219 15.66 -10.74 -0.18
N TRP A 220 16.36 -9.81 0.48
CA TRP A 220 16.33 -8.39 0.12
C TRP A 220 16.93 -8.16 -1.26
N ALA A 221 18.05 -8.82 -1.58
CA ALA A 221 18.67 -8.73 -2.91
C ALA A 221 17.71 -9.19 -4.01
N LEU A 222 17.03 -10.33 -3.82
CA LEU A 222 16.04 -10.84 -4.78
C LEU A 222 14.83 -9.92 -4.92
N LEU A 223 14.33 -9.38 -3.81
CA LEU A 223 13.21 -8.42 -3.83
C LEU A 223 13.57 -7.12 -4.55
N ILE A 224 14.76 -6.56 -4.28
CA ILE A 224 15.25 -5.35 -4.94
C ILE A 224 15.46 -5.61 -6.44
N LEU A 225 16.03 -6.77 -6.81
CA LEU A 225 16.20 -7.15 -8.20
C LEU A 225 14.86 -7.23 -8.93
N LEU A 226 13.87 -7.92 -8.35
CA LEU A 226 12.53 -8.02 -8.93
C LEU A 226 11.86 -6.66 -9.02
N ALA A 227 11.98 -5.82 -7.99
CA ALA A 227 11.43 -4.47 -8.00
C ALA A 227 12.05 -3.59 -9.09
N GLY A 228 13.37 -3.65 -9.25
CA GLY A 228 14.09 -2.90 -10.29
C GLY A 228 13.68 -3.34 -11.70
N LEU A 229 13.66 -4.65 -11.96
CA LEU A 229 13.23 -5.20 -13.25
C LEU A 229 11.75 -4.92 -13.54
N GLY A 230 10.89 -5.15 -12.55
CA GLY A 230 9.45 -4.94 -12.67
C GLY A 230 9.08 -3.48 -12.89
N ALA A 231 9.66 -2.58 -12.11
CA ALA A 231 9.49 -1.14 -12.30
C ALA A 231 10.04 -0.71 -13.67
N GLY A 232 11.24 -1.14 -14.06
CA GLY A 232 11.82 -0.80 -15.37
C GLY A 232 10.95 -1.26 -16.56
N LEU A 233 10.44 -2.50 -16.53
CA LEU A 233 9.55 -3.02 -17.57
C LEU A 233 8.19 -2.30 -17.58
N SER A 234 7.68 -1.94 -16.40
CA SER A 234 6.42 -1.21 -16.30
C SER A 234 6.56 0.20 -16.85
N LEU A 235 7.65 0.88 -16.45
CA LEU A 235 8.00 2.19 -16.93
C LEU A 235 8.17 2.18 -18.44
N TRP A 236 8.86 1.19 -19.02
CA TRP A 236 8.96 1.06 -20.48
C TRP A 236 7.58 1.04 -21.16
N LYS A 237 6.60 0.37 -20.56
CA LYS A 237 5.25 0.24 -21.14
C LYS A 237 4.39 1.49 -21.00
N VAL A 238 4.59 2.28 -19.95
CA VAL A 238 3.87 3.55 -19.74
C VAL A 238 4.69 4.76 -20.19
N TRP A 239 5.91 4.54 -20.67
CA TRP A 239 6.81 5.61 -21.11
C TRP A 239 6.15 6.33 -22.28
N PRO A 240 5.82 7.62 -22.16
CA PRO A 240 5.26 8.34 -23.29
C PRO A 240 6.30 8.39 -24.43
N GLU A 241 5.89 8.11 -25.67
CA GLU A 241 6.75 8.35 -26.85
C GLU A 241 7.21 9.82 -26.94
N ALA A 242 6.49 10.73 -26.27
CA ALA A 242 6.76 12.15 -26.19
C ALA A 242 7.40 12.60 -24.85
N SER A 243 7.97 11.70 -24.02
CA SER A 243 8.54 12.08 -22.72
C SER A 243 9.93 12.76 -22.82
N LEU A 244 10.08 13.67 -23.78
CA LEU A 244 11.13 14.68 -23.78
C LEU A 244 10.53 15.96 -23.20
N TYR A 245 10.43 15.99 -21.87
CA TYR A 245 10.77 17.21 -21.17
C TYR A 245 12.28 17.24 -20.97
#